data_AF-A0A4U1CME6-F1
#
_entry.id   AF-A0A4U1CME6-F1
#
_cell.length_a   1.000
_cell.length_b   1.000
_cell.length_c   1.000
_cell.angle_alpha   90.00
_cell.angle_beta   90.00
_cell.angle_gamma   90.00
#
_symmetry.space_group_name_H-M   'P 1'
#
loop_
_entity.id
_entity.type
_entity.pdbx_description
1 polymer ?
#
loop_
_entity_poly.entity_id
_entity_poly.type
_entity_poly.pdbx_seq_one_letter_code
_entity_poly.pdbx_strand_id
1 'polypeptide(L)'
;MSRTTLVQYFHYLESAKLIQQVYLEGKGMGVIEKPSKVLLDNPNLFEALSSSPANEDSRRECFFVNQFRNSGYKVALAKAGDFTVDNKLTFEVGGATKTFKQIAGLSDSYIAADDLEIGAGNKIPLWLFGLMY
;
A
#
# COMPACT_ATOMS: atom_id res chain seq x y z
N MET A 1 17.05 -6.31 23.02
CA MET A 1 15.74 -5.69 22.69
C MET A 1 14.72 -6.80 22.49
N SER A 2 13.57 -6.76 23.16
CA SER A 2 12.59 -7.86 23.08
C SER A 2 11.67 -7.73 21.86
N ARG A 3 11.11 -8.84 21.38
CA ARG A 3 10.12 -8.85 20.28
C ARG A 3 8.93 -7.94 20.61
N THR A 4 8.47 -7.96 21.86
CA THR A 4 7.36 -7.14 22.35
C THR A 4 7.68 -5.65 22.26
N THR A 5 8.88 -5.24 22.66
CA THR A 5 9.34 -3.85 22.59
C THR A 5 9.35 -3.34 21.14
N LEU A 6 9.81 -4.16 20.18
CA LEU A 6 9.83 -3.78 18.77
C LEU A 6 8.43 -3.54 18.20
N VAL A 7 7.49 -4.46 18.47
CA VAL A 7 6.11 -4.33 18.01
C VAL A 7 5.46 -3.07 18.59
N GLN A 8 5.76 -2.77 19.86
CA GLN A 8 5.27 -1.56 20.52
C GLN A 8 5.85 -0.27 19.90
N TYR A 9 7.10 -0.27 19.45
CA TYR A 9 7.66 0.86 18.70
C TYR A 9 6.97 1.05 17.35
N PHE A 10 6.69 -0.02 16.61
CA PHE A 10 5.92 0.13 15.37
C PHE A 10 4.52 0.70 15.62
N HIS A 11 3.85 0.25 16.68
CA HIS A 11 2.55 0.82 17.08
C HIS A 11 2.64 2.32 17.38
N TYR A 12 3.68 2.76 18.09
CA TYR A 12 3.88 4.19 18.36
C TYR A 12 4.22 5.00 17.11
N LEU A 13 5.05 4.47 16.20
CA LEU A 13 5.37 5.14 14.94
C LEU A 13 4.14 5.27 14.02
N GLU A 14 3.27 4.25 13.98
CA GLU A 14 2.02 4.31 13.22
C GLU A 14 1.02 5.28 13.86
N SER A 15 0.91 5.27 15.19
CA SER A 15 0.07 6.23 15.94
C SER A 15 0.54 7.68 15.74
N ALA A 16 1.86 7.88 15.60
CA ALA A 16 2.46 9.17 15.31
C ALA A 16 2.40 9.57 13.82
N LYS A 17 1.74 8.77 12.95
CA LYS A 17 1.62 9.02 11.50
C LYS A 17 2.97 9.12 10.78
N LEU A 18 3.94 8.32 11.21
CA LEU A 18 5.25 8.22 10.53
C LEU A 18 5.30 7.02 9.58
N ILE A 19 4.68 5.92 9.97
CA ILE A 19 4.64 4.68 9.18
C ILE A 19 3.22 4.14 9.07
N GLN A 20 3.03 3.25 8.12
CA GLN A 20 1.87 2.37 8.02
C GLN A 20 2.33 0.92 8.07
N GLN A 21 1.67 0.14 8.91
CA GLN A 21 1.90 -1.29 9.04
C GLN A 21 0.91 -2.05 8.16
N VAL A 22 1.39 -2.77 7.15
CA VAL A 22 0.57 -3.60 6.26
C VAL A 22 0.79 -5.08 6.58
N TYR A 23 -0.30 -5.80 6.77
CA TYR A 23 -0.32 -7.22 7.13
C TYR A 23 -0.80 -8.06 5.94
N LEU A 24 -0.43 -9.33 5.90
CA LEU A 24 -0.95 -10.26 4.90
C LEU A 24 -2.47 -10.43 5.03
N GLU A 25 -3.17 -10.53 3.90
CA GLU A 25 -4.58 -10.87 3.85
C GLU A 25 -4.92 -12.09 4.72
N GLY A 26 -6.04 -12.00 5.44
CA GLY A 26 -6.53 -13.06 6.33
C GLY A 26 -5.78 -13.16 7.65
N LYS A 27 -4.70 -12.42 7.86
CA LYS A 27 -4.10 -12.24 9.19
C LYS A 27 -4.76 -11.07 9.90
N GLY A 28 -5.13 -11.29 11.17
CA GLY A 28 -5.71 -10.25 12.01
C GLY A 28 -4.68 -9.18 12.39
N MET A 29 -5.13 -7.95 12.62
CA MET A 29 -4.37 -6.86 13.25
C MET A 29 -4.14 -7.14 14.75
N GLY A 30 -3.68 -8.34 15.09
CA GLY A 30 -3.35 -8.66 16.48
C GLY A 30 -2.17 -7.81 16.92
N VAL A 31 -2.30 -7.15 18.07
CA VAL A 31 -1.32 -6.22 18.70
C VAL A 31 0.09 -6.82 18.87
N ILE A 32 0.27 -8.12 18.63
CA ILE A 32 1.49 -8.88 18.88
C ILE A 32 2.11 -9.44 17.58
N GLU A 33 1.47 -9.29 16.42
CA GLU A 33 2.02 -9.80 15.16
C GLU A 33 2.90 -8.74 14.45
N LYS A 34 4.04 -9.19 13.92
CA LYS A 34 4.95 -8.32 13.16
C LYS A 34 4.30 -7.99 11.81
N PRO A 35 4.34 -6.73 11.34
CA PRO A 35 3.84 -6.39 10.02
C PRO A 35 4.61 -7.13 8.93
N SER A 36 3.90 -7.46 7.85
CA SER A 36 4.48 -8.08 6.66
C SER A 36 5.22 -7.05 5.81
N LYS A 37 4.75 -5.80 5.80
CA LYS A 37 5.38 -4.67 5.13
C LYS A 37 5.20 -3.40 5.96
N VAL A 38 6.21 -2.55 5.96
CA VAL A 38 6.18 -1.23 6.60
C VAL A 38 6.42 -0.18 5.52
N LEU A 39 5.52 0.79 5.42
CA LEU A 39 5.60 1.92 4.51
C LEU A 39 5.67 3.22 5.31
N LEU A 40 6.15 4.31 4.70
CA LEU A 40 5.92 5.63 5.28
C LEU A 40 4.42 5.95 5.25
N ASP A 41 3.95 6.73 6.22
CA ASP A 41 2.53 7.05 6.30
C ASP A 41 2.07 7.93 5.12
N ASN A 42 2.91 8.86 4.68
CA ASN A 42 2.62 9.79 3.58
C ASN A 42 3.82 9.87 2.61
N PRO A 43 3.60 9.91 1.28
CA PRO A 43 4.68 10.00 0.31
C PRO A 43 5.58 11.24 0.46
N ASN A 44 5.08 12.35 1.02
CA ASN A 44 5.87 13.54 1.32
C ASN A 44 6.95 13.29 2.39
N LEU A 45 6.79 12.25 3.21
CA LEU A 45 7.80 11.89 4.21
C LEU A 45 9.09 11.38 3.56
N PHE A 46 9.04 10.87 2.32
CA PHE A 46 10.26 10.52 1.60
C PHE A 46 11.14 11.75 1.38
N GLU A 47 10.56 12.90 1.06
CA GLU A 47 11.29 14.15 0.85
C GLU A 47 11.78 14.77 2.17
N ALA A 48 11.01 14.58 3.26
CA ALA A 48 11.33 15.19 4.56
C ALA A 48 12.36 14.40 5.37
N LEU A 49 12.34 13.06 5.29
CA LEU A 49 13.11 12.18 6.18
C LEU A 49 14.23 11.43 5.49
N SER A 50 14.20 11.29 4.17
CA SER A 50 15.21 10.51 3.45
C SER A 50 16.39 11.38 3.05
N SER A 51 17.60 10.90 3.34
CA SER A 51 18.84 11.48 2.83
C SER A 51 19.12 11.09 1.37
N SER A 52 18.33 10.17 0.82
CA SER A 52 18.48 9.62 -0.53
C SER A 52 17.14 9.61 -1.25
N PRO A 53 17.12 9.72 -2.59
CA PRO A 53 15.87 9.59 -3.35
C PRO A 53 15.20 8.25 -3.04
N ALA A 54 13.90 8.29 -2.73
CA ALA A 54 13.12 7.09 -2.58
C ALA A 54 12.96 6.39 -3.94
N ASN A 55 12.98 5.06 -3.96
CA ASN A 55 12.62 4.35 -5.19
C ASN A 55 11.14 4.61 -5.51
N GLU A 56 10.85 4.80 -6.79
CA GLU A 56 9.51 5.17 -7.25
C GLU A 56 8.45 4.15 -6.86
N ASP A 57 8.78 2.86 -6.89
CA ASP A 57 7.84 1.80 -6.50
C ASP A 57 7.38 1.95 -5.05
N SER A 58 8.27 2.27 -4.10
CA SER A 58 7.85 2.52 -2.71
C SER A 58 7.00 3.78 -2.59
N ARG A 59 7.24 4.81 -3.40
CA ARG A 59 6.40 6.03 -3.42
C ARG A 59 4.99 5.71 -3.93
N ARG A 60 4.88 4.92 -5.01
CA ARG A 60 3.60 4.50 -5.60
C ARG A 60 2.79 3.65 -4.61
N GLU A 61 3.42 2.67 -4.00
CA GLU A 61 2.80 1.83 -2.97
C GLU A 61 2.38 2.65 -1.73
N CYS A 62 3.27 3.52 -1.23
CA CYS A 62 2.98 4.41 -0.11
C CYS A 62 1.78 5.30 -0.41
N PHE A 63 1.75 5.94 -1.59
CA PHE A 63 0.61 6.75 -2.02
C PHE A 63 -0.67 5.93 -2.07
N PHE A 64 -0.66 4.77 -2.73
CA PHE A 64 -1.81 3.88 -2.85
C PHE A 64 -2.39 3.50 -1.48
N VAL A 65 -1.54 2.98 -0.58
CA VAL A 65 -1.97 2.56 0.76
C VAL A 65 -2.46 3.75 1.58
N ASN A 66 -1.79 4.91 1.49
CA ASN A 66 -2.20 6.13 2.16
C ASN A 66 -3.61 6.59 1.73
N GLN A 67 -3.90 6.65 0.42
CA GLN A 67 -5.20 7.12 -0.08
C GLN A 67 -6.35 6.22 0.35
N PHE A 68 -6.21 4.90 0.19
CA PHE A 68 -7.25 3.96 0.59
C PHE A 68 -7.52 3.97 2.10
N ARG A 69 -6.46 3.99 2.92
CA ARG A 69 -6.61 4.02 4.38
C ARG A 69 -7.25 5.31 4.87
N ASN A 70 -6.87 6.45 4.30
CA ASN A 70 -7.46 7.74 4.67
C ASN A 70 -8.94 7.83 4.27
N SER A 71 -9.34 7.11 3.22
CA SER A 71 -10.74 6.98 2.79
C SER A 71 -11.53 5.92 3.58
N GLY A 72 -10.97 5.38 4.67
CA GLY A 72 -11.65 4.45 5.57
C GLY A 72 -11.60 2.97 5.17
N TYR A 73 -10.89 2.60 4.10
CA TYR A 73 -10.78 1.22 3.66
C TYR A 73 -9.65 0.45 4.35
N LYS A 74 -9.80 -0.88 4.45
CA LYS A 74 -8.76 -1.76 4.98
C LYS A 74 -7.87 -2.23 3.85
N VAL A 75 -6.56 -2.01 3.99
CA VAL A 75 -5.56 -2.46 3.01
C VAL A 75 -4.66 -3.52 3.64
N ALA A 76 -4.53 -4.66 2.95
CA ALA A 76 -3.66 -5.77 3.31
C ALA A 76 -2.76 -6.16 2.12
N LEU A 77 -1.71 -6.95 2.35
CA LEU A 77 -0.93 -7.56 1.27
C LEU A 77 -1.72 -8.71 0.66
N ALA A 78 -1.77 -8.74 -0.67
CA ALA A 78 -2.42 -9.83 -1.39
C ALA A 78 -1.56 -11.11 -1.36
N LYS A 79 -2.21 -12.27 -1.55
CA LYS A 79 -1.50 -13.52 -1.85
C LYS A 79 -0.98 -13.56 -3.29
N ALA A 80 -1.66 -12.87 -4.19
CA ALA A 80 -1.32 -12.68 -5.58
C ALA A 80 -1.64 -11.24 -5.96
N GLY A 81 -0.67 -10.51 -6.50
CA GLY A 81 -0.69 -9.05 -6.61
C GLY A 81 -0.02 -8.36 -5.41
N ASP A 82 -0.13 -7.03 -5.34
CA ASP A 82 0.51 -6.23 -4.28
C ASP A 82 -0.38 -6.07 -3.05
N PHE A 83 -1.64 -5.66 -3.24
CA PHE A 83 -2.55 -5.33 -2.14
C PHE A 83 -3.98 -5.82 -2.35
N THR A 84 -4.69 -6.10 -1.25
CA THR A 84 -6.14 -6.24 -1.25
C THR A 84 -6.79 -5.09 -0.49
N VAL A 85 -7.95 -4.66 -0.98
CA VAL A 85 -8.81 -3.67 -0.32
C VAL A 85 -10.07 -4.38 0.16
N ASP A 86 -10.33 -4.28 1.47
CA ASP A 86 -11.41 -4.95 2.19
C ASP A 86 -11.50 -6.47 1.94
N ASN A 87 -10.36 -7.11 1.59
CA ASN A 87 -10.27 -8.51 1.16
C ASN A 87 -11.25 -8.86 0.02
N LYS A 88 -11.56 -7.90 -0.85
CA LYS A 88 -12.49 -8.05 -1.98
C LYS A 88 -11.83 -7.70 -3.30
N LEU A 89 -11.19 -6.54 -3.35
CA LEU A 89 -10.56 -6.03 -4.57
C LEU A 89 -9.06 -6.30 -4.50
N THR A 90 -8.48 -6.82 -5.58
CA THR A 90 -7.03 -7.04 -5.67
C THR A 90 -6.39 -5.99 -6.56
N PHE A 91 -5.31 -5.38 -6.09
CA PHE A 91 -4.58 -4.37 -6.82
C PHE A 91 -3.12 -4.76 -7.01
N GLU A 92 -2.66 -4.55 -8.23
CA GLU A 92 -1.26 -4.50 -8.61
C GLU A 92 -0.87 -3.03 -8.82
N VAL A 93 0.19 -2.56 -8.17
CA VAL A 93 0.62 -1.16 -8.19
C VAL A 93 1.96 -1.04 -8.93
N GLY A 94 2.10 -0.01 -9.76
CA GLY A 94 3.37 0.28 -10.43
C GLY A 94 3.24 1.31 -11.53
N GLY A 95 4.24 1.40 -12.41
CA GLY A 95 4.23 2.36 -13.53
C GLY A 95 3.39 1.94 -14.74
N ALA A 96 3.42 2.76 -15.79
CA ALA A 96 2.61 2.59 -17.00
C ALA A 96 2.83 1.25 -17.72
N THR A 97 3.99 0.61 -17.58
CA THR A 97 4.32 -0.68 -18.23
C THR A 97 3.80 -1.90 -17.48
N LYS A 98 3.19 -1.72 -16.29
CA LYS A 98 2.67 -2.81 -15.48
C LYS A 98 1.59 -3.60 -16.23
N THR A 99 1.66 -4.93 -16.13
CA THR A 99 0.78 -5.87 -16.86
C THR A 99 0.00 -6.75 -15.88
N PHE A 100 -1.09 -7.35 -16.35
CA PHE A 100 -1.99 -8.19 -15.53
C PHE A 100 -1.40 -9.57 -15.16
N LYS A 101 -0.11 -9.84 -15.43
CA LYS A 101 0.48 -11.18 -15.24
C LYS A 101 0.38 -11.67 -13.79
N GLN A 102 0.58 -10.81 -12.80
CA GLN A 102 0.58 -11.19 -11.37
C GLN A 102 -0.83 -11.47 -10.84
N ILE A 103 -1.84 -10.85 -11.45
CA ILE A 103 -3.25 -10.92 -11.03
C ILE A 103 -4.12 -11.64 -12.07
N ALA A 104 -3.49 -12.40 -12.97
CA ALA A 104 -4.17 -13.09 -14.05
C ALA A 104 -5.13 -14.15 -13.49
N GLY A 105 -6.37 -14.13 -13.96
CA GLY A 105 -7.40 -15.08 -13.53
C GLY A 105 -8.07 -14.75 -12.19
N LEU A 106 -7.67 -13.66 -11.51
CA LEU A 106 -8.38 -13.14 -10.35
C LEU A 106 -9.56 -12.28 -10.80
N SER A 107 -10.76 -12.56 -10.28
CA SER A 107 -11.89 -11.63 -10.38
C SER A 107 -11.63 -10.37 -9.56
N ASP A 108 -12.30 -9.27 -9.91
CA ASP A 108 -12.23 -8.00 -9.17
C ASP A 108 -10.78 -7.51 -8.95
N SER A 109 -9.95 -7.70 -9.98
CA SER A 109 -8.53 -7.35 -9.97
C SER A 109 -8.23 -6.19 -10.91
N TYR A 110 -7.36 -5.29 -10.45
CA TYR A 110 -7.06 -4.02 -11.08
C TYR A 110 -5.57 -3.70 -11.05
N ILE A 111 -5.13 -2.88 -12.00
CA ILE A 111 -3.80 -2.27 -11.96
C ILE A 111 -3.98 -0.81 -11.58
N ALA A 112 -3.33 -0.36 -10.52
CA ALA A 112 -3.14 1.05 -10.23
C ALA A 112 -1.80 1.49 -10.85
N ALA A 113 -1.88 2.17 -12.00
CA ALA A 113 -0.74 2.51 -12.84
C ALA A 113 -0.39 3.99 -12.76
N ASP A 114 0.82 4.28 -12.33
CA ASP A 114 1.45 5.59 -12.42
C ASP A 114 1.85 5.90 -13.88
N ASP A 115 2.16 7.17 -14.17
CA ASP A 115 2.52 7.65 -15.51
C ASP A 115 1.45 7.38 -16.58
N LEU A 116 0.17 7.41 -16.17
CA LEU A 116 -0.98 7.20 -17.04
C LEU A 116 -1.96 8.37 -16.93
N GLU A 117 -2.28 9.02 -18.05
CA GLU A 117 -3.27 10.10 -18.07
C GLU A 117 -4.72 9.58 -18.09
N ILE A 118 -4.98 8.52 -18.88
CA ILE A 118 -6.32 7.97 -19.08
C ILE A 118 -6.29 6.46 -18.84
N GLY A 119 -7.22 5.98 -18.01
CA GLY A 119 -7.40 4.56 -17.74
C GLY A 119 -8.05 3.78 -18.88
N ALA A 120 -7.85 2.47 -18.89
CA ALA A 120 -8.50 1.58 -19.84
C ALA A 120 -8.84 0.24 -19.17
N GLY A 121 -10.12 -0.16 -19.21
CA GLY A 121 -10.60 -1.37 -18.55
C GLY A 121 -10.26 -1.36 -17.05
N ASN A 122 -9.64 -2.42 -16.55
CA ASN A 122 -9.25 -2.55 -15.14
C ASN A 122 -7.89 -1.90 -14.81
N LYS A 123 -7.33 -1.09 -15.70
CA LYS A 123 -6.11 -0.32 -15.44
C LYS A 123 -6.47 1.13 -15.16
N ILE A 124 -6.26 1.53 -13.91
CA ILE A 124 -6.69 2.81 -13.34
C ILE A 124 -5.45 3.68 -13.12
N PRO A 125 -5.44 4.93 -13.60
CA PRO A 125 -4.40 5.90 -13.27
C PRO A 125 -4.21 6.06 -11.77
N LEU A 126 -2.98 5.94 -11.28
CA LEU A 126 -2.68 5.99 -9.85
C LEU A 126 -3.07 7.35 -9.24
N TRP A 127 -2.93 8.45 -9.97
CA TRP A 127 -3.27 9.77 -9.47
C TRP A 127 -4.77 9.94 -9.14
N LEU A 128 -5.67 9.16 -9.73
CA LEU A 128 -7.11 9.24 -9.44
C LEU A 128 -7.44 8.87 -7.99
N PHE A 129 -6.65 8.00 -7.37
CA PHE A 129 -6.86 7.60 -5.98
C PHE A 129 -6.63 8.78 -5.01
N GLY A 130 -5.93 9.85 -5.43
CA GLY A 130 -5.77 11.07 -4.64
C GLY A 130 -7.04 11.92 -4.50
N LEU A 131 -8.12 11.54 -5.21
CA LEU A 131 -9.43 12.18 -5.13
C LEU A 131 -10.42 11.41 -4.24
N MET A 132 -9.96 10.37 -3.54
CA MET A 132 -10.79 9.61 -2.60
C MET A 132 -10.92 10.36 -1.27
N TYR A 133 -12.12 10.34 -0.67
CA TYR A 133 -12.47 11.01 0.58
C TYR A 133 -13.45 10.19 1.42
#